data_AF-A0A976DVJ6-F1
#
_entry.id   AF-A0A976DVJ6-F1
#
_cell.length_a   1.000
_cell.length_b   1.000
_cell.length_c   1.000
_cell.angle_alpha   90.00
_cell.angle_beta   90.00
_cell.angle_gamma   90.00
#
_symmetry.space_group_name_H-M   'P 1'
#
loop_
_entity.id
_entity.type
_entity.pdbx_description
1 polymer ?
#
loop_
_entity_poly.entity_id
_entity_poly.type
_entity_poly.pdbx_seq_one_letter_code
_entity_poly.pdbx_strand_id
1 'polypeptide(L)'
;MAINFTFSTRATDRGLEHYAQVQGNAAPRFLIGKQTNYLGNTGLFNISINTALQYRAADYAAQHGFWAHFIAPTAKCESEGSFFCLNTYDRAQFTFGFMQYAAHVAGGDFVIFLQKLLQLPDASDYFPRLRLENGLIHYQNTNGVLGLLESTDPQTDNQKLMDYLNPHLDEVENQELICAARMVHWATNSAAHRKIQVDTAIELFKKDMNRYAHEYNLNGMPDKICLIICDIRHQGRARSSAIINALNTNSNLDRAYNRLFNLGETHYSGRIRTLRTAVAQLVANGTLGIKKYSSATNDFVPI
;
A
#
# COMPACT_ATOMS: atom_id res chain seq x y z
N MET A 1 10.62 19.26 17.10
CA MET A 1 11.65 19.98 16.29
C MET A 1 11.79 19.18 15.01
N ALA A 2 11.73 19.82 13.84
CA ALA A 2 11.75 19.09 12.56
C ALA A 2 12.98 18.17 12.44
N ILE A 3 12.73 16.91 12.11
CA ILE A 3 13.75 15.91 11.84
C ILE A 3 14.35 16.22 10.46
N ASN A 4 15.65 16.44 10.45
CA ASN A 4 16.43 16.65 9.23
C ASN A 4 17.39 15.48 9.01
N PHE A 5 17.77 15.27 7.75
CA PHE A 5 18.61 14.15 7.35
C PHE A 5 19.86 14.64 6.61
N THR A 6 20.98 13.95 6.79
CA THR A 6 22.10 13.98 5.85
C THR A 6 21.97 12.79 4.91
N PHE A 7 22.27 13.01 3.63
CA PHE A 7 22.18 11.98 2.59
C PHE A 7 23.57 11.50 2.18
N SER A 8 23.67 10.21 1.89
CA SER A 8 24.87 9.61 1.30
C SER A 8 24.48 8.53 0.31
N THR A 9 25.33 8.31 -0.69
CA THR A 9 25.15 7.25 -1.68
C THR A 9 26.24 6.20 -1.56
N ARG A 10 25.94 4.98 -1.98
CA ARG A 10 26.91 3.89 -2.13
C ARG A 10 26.72 3.24 -3.49
N ALA A 11 27.77 3.22 -4.30
CA ALA A 11 27.78 2.42 -5.51
C ALA A 11 27.86 0.93 -5.16
N THR A 12 27.06 0.13 -5.86
CA THR A 12 27.07 -1.34 -5.79
C THR A 12 27.07 -1.89 -7.21
N ASP A 13 27.37 -3.18 -7.36
CA ASP A 13 27.30 -3.87 -8.65
C ASP A 13 25.88 -3.86 -9.27
N ARG A 14 24.86 -3.51 -8.48
CA ARG A 14 23.44 -3.47 -8.87
C ARG A 14 22.88 -2.05 -8.97
N GLY A 15 23.72 -1.03 -8.91
CA GLY A 15 23.32 0.39 -8.98
C GLY A 15 23.63 1.17 -7.70
N LEU A 16 23.03 2.35 -7.57
CA LEU A 16 23.24 3.26 -6.45
C LEU A 16 22.26 2.95 -5.31
N GLU A 17 22.77 2.90 -4.09
CA GLU A 17 21.97 2.82 -2.87
C GLU A 17 22.02 4.16 -2.14
N HIS A 18 20.84 4.68 -1.78
CA HIS A 18 20.69 5.98 -1.11
C HIS A 18 20.38 5.78 0.37
N TYR A 19 21.10 6.49 1.22
CA TYR A 19 21.01 6.40 2.66
C TYR A 19 20.71 7.76 3.28
N ALA A 20 19.99 7.76 4.40
CA ALA A 20 19.79 8.90 5.26
C ALA A 20 20.33 8.64 6.66
N GLN A 21 20.78 9.69 7.34
CA GLN A 21 21.08 9.68 8.76
C GLN A 21 20.40 10.90 9.41
N VAL A 22 19.79 10.71 10.57
CA VAL A 22 19.18 11.81 11.32
C VAL A 22 20.28 12.77 11.77
N GLN A 23 20.16 14.05 11.41
CA GLN A 23 21.12 15.08 11.79
C GLN A 23 21.14 15.28 13.32
N GLY A 24 22.35 15.45 13.88
CA GLY A 24 22.53 15.64 15.32
C GLY A 24 22.26 14.39 16.17
N ASN A 25 22.08 13.22 15.54
CA ASN A 25 21.90 11.94 16.20
C ASN A 25 23.02 10.97 15.82
N ALA A 26 23.55 10.21 16.79
CA ALA A 26 24.57 9.19 16.58
C ALA A 26 24.02 7.87 15.99
N ALA A 27 22.71 7.76 15.78
CA ALA A 27 22.09 6.61 15.15
C ALA A 27 22.71 6.31 13.78
N PRO A 28 22.85 5.02 13.40
CA PRO A 28 23.42 4.66 12.12
C PRO A 28 22.54 5.16 10.97
N ARG A 29 23.16 5.38 9.82
CA ARG A 29 22.40 5.64 8.58
C ARG A 29 21.50 4.45 8.24
N PHE A 30 20.34 4.73 7.66
CA PHE A 30 19.38 3.74 7.18
C PHE A 30 19.23 3.85 5.66
N LEU A 31 18.91 2.71 5.02
CA LEU A 31 18.65 2.66 3.57
C LEU A 31 17.30 3.32 3.29
N ILE A 32 17.30 4.31 2.41
CA ILE A 32 16.08 4.94 1.87
C ILE A 32 15.53 4.07 0.74
N GLY A 33 16.40 3.71 -0.20
CA GLY A 33 16.06 2.91 -1.37
C GLY A 33 17.25 2.73 -2.29
N LYS A 34 17.07 1.87 -3.30
CA LYS A 34 18.02 1.63 -4.38
C LYS A 34 17.52 2.31 -5.63
N GLN A 35 18.40 3.03 -6.32
CA GLN A 35 18.07 3.61 -7.61
C GLN A 35 17.68 2.49 -8.58
N THR A 36 16.54 2.68 -9.24
CA THR A 36 15.88 1.72 -10.11
C THR A 36 15.42 2.42 -11.37
N ASN A 37 15.67 1.80 -12.52
CA ASN A 37 15.19 2.27 -13.81
C ASN A 37 14.02 1.40 -14.28
N TYR A 38 12.91 2.01 -14.70
CA TYR A 38 11.71 1.30 -15.13
C TYR A 38 11.00 2.08 -16.25
N LEU A 39 10.82 1.46 -17.41
CA LEU A 39 10.15 2.07 -18.58
C LEU A 39 10.69 3.47 -18.97
N GLY A 40 12.00 3.70 -18.78
CA GLY A 40 12.65 4.97 -19.08
C GLY A 40 12.66 5.97 -17.91
N ASN A 41 11.97 5.66 -16.82
CA ASN A 41 11.99 6.45 -15.59
C ASN A 41 13.11 5.99 -14.65
N THR A 42 13.58 6.90 -13.81
CA THR A 42 14.53 6.68 -12.72
C THR A 42 13.85 7.07 -11.40
N GLY A 43 14.07 6.28 -10.35
CA GLY A 43 13.63 6.59 -8.99
C GLY A 43 14.17 5.59 -7.97
N LEU A 44 13.60 5.56 -6.78
CA LEU A 44 13.97 4.69 -5.67
C LEU A 44 13.04 3.48 -5.55
N PHE A 45 13.63 2.35 -5.18
CA PHE A 45 12.94 1.15 -4.76
C PHE A 45 13.47 0.65 -3.41
N ASN A 46 12.58 0.39 -2.46
CA ASN A 46 12.91 -0.23 -1.19
C ASN A 46 11.92 -1.36 -0.89
N ILE A 47 12.44 -2.58 -0.77
CA ILE A 47 11.69 -3.75 -0.30
C ILE A 47 12.46 -4.46 0.83
N SER A 48 13.29 -3.71 1.57
CA SER A 48 14.01 -4.27 2.70
C SER A 48 13.01 -4.87 3.70
N ILE A 49 13.35 -6.07 4.18
CA ILE A 49 12.54 -6.80 5.14
C ILE A 49 13.25 -6.76 6.49
N ASN A 50 12.58 -6.13 7.46
CA ASN A 50 12.89 -6.31 8.86
C ASN A 50 11.73 -7.10 9.46
N THR A 51 12.02 -8.31 9.95
CA THR A 51 10.98 -9.23 10.46
C THR A 51 10.23 -8.67 11.66
N ALA A 52 10.81 -7.72 12.41
CA ALA A 52 10.13 -7.02 13.50
C ALA A 52 9.23 -5.86 13.03
N LEU A 53 9.39 -5.43 11.77
CA LEU A 53 8.67 -4.32 11.15
C LEU A 53 7.99 -4.79 9.86
N GLN A 54 7.34 -5.95 9.96
CA GLN A 54 6.57 -6.57 8.91
C GLN A 54 5.13 -6.75 9.38
N TYR A 55 4.17 -6.57 8.48
CA TYR A 55 2.78 -6.88 8.74
C TYR A 55 2.61 -8.36 9.05
N ARG A 56 2.02 -8.66 10.21
CA ARG A 56 1.62 -9.99 10.63
C ARG A 56 0.18 -9.93 11.10
N ALA A 57 -0.69 -10.69 10.44
CA ALA A 57 -2.12 -10.68 10.75
C ALA A 57 -2.42 -10.92 12.23
N ALA A 58 -1.68 -11.82 12.88
CA ALA A 58 -1.86 -12.16 14.29
C ALA A 58 -1.71 -10.94 15.23
N ASP A 59 -0.80 -10.02 14.91
CA ASP A 59 -0.53 -8.82 15.73
C ASP A 59 -1.72 -7.85 15.73
N TYR A 60 -2.61 -7.95 14.72
CA TYR A 60 -3.74 -7.05 14.49
C TYR A 60 -5.10 -7.76 14.60
N ALA A 61 -5.11 -9.09 14.79
CA ALA A 61 -6.33 -9.90 14.84
C ALA A 61 -7.24 -9.51 16.02
N ALA A 62 -6.68 -9.10 17.15
CA ALA A 62 -7.48 -8.64 18.30
C ALA A 62 -8.32 -7.39 17.98
N GLN A 63 -7.80 -6.49 17.15
CA GLN A 63 -8.48 -5.24 16.79
C GLN A 63 -9.37 -5.41 15.55
N HIS A 64 -8.94 -6.18 14.55
CA HIS A 64 -9.61 -6.23 13.25
C HIS A 64 -10.24 -7.59 12.92
N GLY A 65 -10.09 -8.58 13.81
CA GLY A 65 -10.63 -9.92 13.64
C GLY A 65 -10.13 -10.58 12.34
N PHE A 66 -11.06 -11.21 11.64
CA PHE A 66 -10.79 -11.92 10.39
C PHE A 66 -10.14 -11.05 9.30
N TRP A 67 -10.45 -9.74 9.27
CA TRP A 67 -9.91 -8.85 8.25
C TRP A 67 -8.39 -8.72 8.28
N ALA A 68 -7.77 -8.85 9.46
CA ALA A 68 -6.31 -8.89 9.56
C ALA A 68 -5.73 -10.07 8.76
N HIS A 69 -6.39 -11.22 8.81
CA HIS A 69 -5.96 -12.40 8.05
C HIS A 69 -6.35 -12.31 6.58
N PHE A 70 -7.52 -11.74 6.28
CA PHE A 70 -8.04 -11.61 4.92
C PHE A 70 -7.11 -10.82 4.00
N ILE A 71 -6.52 -9.71 4.48
CA ILE A 71 -5.62 -8.88 3.65
C ILE A 71 -4.19 -9.42 3.56
N ALA A 72 -3.82 -10.38 4.41
CA ALA A 72 -2.43 -10.83 4.57
C ALA A 72 -1.81 -11.41 3.29
N PRO A 73 -2.52 -12.19 2.46
CA PRO A 73 -1.96 -12.67 1.19
C PRO A 73 -1.66 -11.54 0.20
N THR A 74 -2.51 -10.51 0.13
CA THR A 74 -2.25 -9.34 -0.73
C THR A 74 -1.07 -8.53 -0.21
N ALA A 75 -1.01 -8.27 1.10
CA ALA A 75 0.16 -7.63 1.74
C ALA A 75 1.48 -8.37 1.42
N LYS A 76 1.44 -9.70 1.47
CA LYS A 76 2.58 -10.55 1.10
C LYS A 76 2.98 -10.35 -0.36
N CYS A 77 2.01 -10.32 -1.27
CA CYS A 77 2.25 -10.11 -2.69
C CYS A 77 2.81 -8.72 -3.04
N GLU A 78 2.40 -7.66 -2.32
CA GLU A 78 2.84 -6.29 -2.61
C GLU A 78 4.27 -6.01 -2.16
N SER A 79 4.62 -6.42 -0.94
CA SER A 79 5.81 -5.91 -0.27
C SER A 79 6.48 -6.92 0.66
N GLU A 80 6.06 -8.19 0.56
CA GLU A 80 6.27 -9.19 1.60
C GLU A 80 5.75 -8.73 2.98
N GLY A 81 4.87 -7.72 3.05
CA GLY A 81 4.39 -7.11 4.29
C GLY A 81 5.30 -6.03 4.88
N SER A 82 6.29 -5.51 4.17
CA SER A 82 7.21 -4.49 4.71
C SER A 82 6.52 -3.14 4.91
N PHE A 83 6.53 -2.61 6.14
CA PHE A 83 5.90 -1.33 6.47
C PHE A 83 6.58 -0.09 5.87
N PHE A 84 7.76 -0.25 5.30
CA PHE A 84 8.53 0.85 4.69
C PHE A 84 8.93 0.51 3.25
N CYS A 85 8.14 -0.35 2.59
CA CYS A 85 8.30 -0.58 1.17
C CYS A 85 8.01 0.72 0.41
N LEU A 86 8.87 1.08 -0.54
CA LEU A 86 8.82 2.33 -1.29
C LEU A 86 9.09 2.07 -2.76
N ASN A 87 8.34 2.74 -3.64
CA ASN A 87 8.61 2.84 -5.06
C ASN A 87 8.30 4.27 -5.51
N THR A 88 9.21 4.90 -6.26
CA THR A 88 9.02 6.26 -6.79
C THR A 88 9.28 6.38 -8.30
N TYR A 89 9.57 5.26 -8.98
CA TYR A 89 10.01 5.27 -10.38
C TYR A 89 8.86 5.09 -11.40
N ASP A 90 7.63 4.84 -10.97
CA ASP A 90 6.50 4.61 -11.87
C ASP A 90 5.55 5.81 -11.97
N ARG A 91 4.42 5.64 -12.67
CA ARG A 91 3.43 6.70 -12.88
C ARG A 91 2.88 7.30 -11.59
N ALA A 92 2.92 6.57 -10.48
CA ALA A 92 2.45 7.06 -9.20
C ALA A 92 3.39 8.11 -8.60
N GLN A 93 4.65 8.17 -9.08
CA GLN A 93 5.79 8.95 -8.56
C GLN A 93 6.16 8.65 -7.10
N PHE A 94 5.23 8.15 -6.30
CA PHE A 94 5.42 7.78 -4.91
C PHE A 94 4.38 6.74 -4.49
N THR A 95 4.87 5.58 -4.09
CA THR A 95 4.08 4.46 -3.58
C THR A 95 4.73 3.97 -2.30
N PHE A 96 3.96 3.85 -1.21
CA PHE A 96 4.53 3.57 0.10
C PHE A 96 3.72 2.59 0.95
N GLY A 97 4.44 1.84 1.79
CA GLY A 97 3.88 0.98 2.83
C GLY A 97 3.59 -0.43 2.35
N PHE A 98 3.09 -1.25 3.27
CA PHE A 98 3.01 -2.70 3.04
C PHE A 98 1.95 -3.11 2.00
N MET A 99 0.98 -2.24 1.72
CA MET A 99 -0.01 -2.41 0.66
C MET A 99 0.29 -1.58 -0.58
N GLN A 100 1.42 -0.87 -0.62
CA GLN A 100 1.84 -0.03 -1.73
C GLN A 100 0.79 1.06 -2.09
N TYR A 101 0.54 1.97 -1.14
CA TYR A 101 -0.40 3.08 -1.32
C TYR A 101 0.15 4.09 -2.33
N ALA A 102 -0.62 4.45 -3.35
CA ALA A 102 -0.14 5.20 -4.51
C ALA A 102 -0.62 6.67 -4.51
N ALA A 103 0.32 7.61 -4.65
CA ALA A 103 0.03 9.05 -4.51
C ALA A 103 -0.86 9.63 -5.63
N HIS A 104 -0.83 9.07 -6.84
CA HIS A 104 -1.52 9.65 -7.99
C HIS A 104 -3.05 9.64 -7.89
N VAL A 105 -3.66 8.71 -7.15
CA VAL A 105 -5.12 8.55 -7.12
C VAL A 105 -5.77 9.62 -6.23
N ALA A 106 -6.58 10.50 -6.81
CA ALA A 106 -7.38 11.48 -6.07
C ALA A 106 -8.32 10.82 -5.06
N GLY A 107 -8.26 11.26 -3.80
CA GLY A 107 -8.98 10.61 -2.69
C GLY A 107 -8.62 9.14 -2.49
N GLY A 108 -7.49 8.70 -3.02
CA GLY A 108 -7.01 7.33 -2.98
C GLY A 108 -6.42 6.93 -1.62
N ASP A 109 -5.86 5.73 -1.60
CA ASP A 109 -5.34 5.11 -0.38
C ASP A 109 -4.19 5.91 0.25
N PHE A 110 -3.25 6.42 -0.54
CA PHE A 110 -2.13 7.22 -0.06
C PHE A 110 -2.59 8.56 0.52
N VAL A 111 -3.58 9.20 -0.13
CA VAL A 111 -4.13 10.47 0.34
C VAL A 111 -4.79 10.30 1.71
N ILE A 112 -5.70 9.33 1.83
CA ILE A 112 -6.39 9.02 3.09
C ILE A 112 -5.36 8.66 4.18
N PHE A 113 -4.36 7.85 3.82
CA PHE A 113 -3.28 7.45 4.69
C PHE A 113 -2.47 8.66 5.20
N LEU A 114 -2.02 9.54 4.31
CA LEU A 114 -1.24 10.73 4.65
C LEU A 114 -2.07 11.73 5.46
N GLN A 115 -3.37 11.90 5.15
CA GLN A 115 -4.28 12.69 5.97
C GLN A 115 -4.38 12.17 7.41
N LYS A 116 -4.42 10.85 7.62
CA LYS A 116 -4.41 10.27 8.97
C LYS A 116 -3.06 10.47 9.66
N LEU A 117 -1.95 10.30 8.94
CA LEU A 117 -0.61 10.54 9.48
C LEU A 117 -0.42 11.99 9.94
N LEU A 118 -0.89 12.96 9.16
CA LEU A 118 -0.74 14.38 9.48
C LEU A 118 -1.53 14.84 10.72
N GLN A 119 -2.37 13.96 11.29
CA GLN A 119 -3.06 14.18 12.56
C GLN A 119 -2.26 13.65 13.77
N LEU A 120 -1.18 12.89 13.54
CA LEU A 120 -0.35 12.39 14.63
C LEU A 120 0.43 13.54 15.31
N PRO A 121 0.71 13.44 16.62
CA PRO A 121 1.46 14.48 17.33
C PRO A 121 2.87 14.73 16.77
N ASP A 122 3.53 13.68 16.26
CA ASP A 122 4.86 13.72 15.66
C ASP A 122 4.85 14.11 14.17
N ALA A 123 3.68 14.35 13.57
CA ALA A 123 3.59 14.70 12.15
C ALA A 123 4.39 15.94 11.78
N SER A 124 4.39 16.95 12.64
CA SER A 124 5.15 18.19 12.42
C SER A 124 6.66 18.00 12.51
N ASP A 125 7.13 16.93 13.16
CA ASP A 125 8.55 16.59 13.19
C ASP A 125 9.00 15.99 11.86
N TYR A 126 8.13 15.23 11.18
CA TYR A 126 8.43 14.64 9.88
C TYR A 126 8.11 15.57 8.70
N PHE A 127 6.91 16.14 8.66
CA PHE A 127 6.44 17.00 7.57
C PHE A 127 6.05 18.40 8.09
N PRO A 128 7.04 19.22 8.51
CA PRO A 128 6.79 20.49 9.20
C PRO A 128 6.04 21.54 8.38
N ARG A 129 5.97 21.38 7.06
CA ARG A 129 5.26 22.29 6.15
C ARG A 129 3.97 21.72 5.58
N LEU A 130 3.63 20.46 5.85
CA LEU A 130 2.33 19.94 5.49
C LEU A 130 1.31 20.28 6.57
N ARG A 131 0.12 20.68 6.15
CA ARG A 131 -1.01 21.02 7.01
C ARG A 131 -2.27 20.36 6.48
N LEU A 132 -3.16 20.03 7.39
CA LEU A 132 -4.54 19.71 7.05
C LEU A 132 -5.39 20.95 7.25
N GLU A 133 -6.04 21.39 6.17
CA GLU A 133 -7.01 22.48 6.18
C GLU A 133 -8.29 21.94 5.57
N ASN A 134 -9.39 21.96 6.32
CA ASN A 134 -10.67 21.33 5.93
C ASN A 134 -10.54 19.85 5.50
N GLY A 135 -9.64 19.11 6.14
CA GLY A 135 -9.39 17.70 5.84
C GLY A 135 -8.53 17.45 4.60
N LEU A 136 -8.04 18.50 3.91
CA LEU A 136 -7.20 18.39 2.72
C LEU A 136 -5.75 18.78 3.00
N ILE A 137 -4.81 18.10 2.35
CA ILE A 137 -3.36 18.31 2.46
C ILE A 137 -2.97 19.58 1.72
N HIS A 138 -2.37 20.50 2.46
CA HIS A 138 -1.79 21.73 1.97
C HIS A 138 -0.30 21.80 2.29
N TYR A 139 0.46 22.44 1.41
CA TYR A 139 1.81 22.89 1.70
C TYR A 139 1.81 24.33 2.17
N GLN A 140 2.40 24.58 3.34
CA GLN A 140 2.66 25.92 3.87
C GLN A 140 4.03 26.39 3.39
N ASN A 141 4.05 27.43 2.54
CA ASN A 141 5.30 28.01 2.06
C ASN A 141 6.01 28.86 3.15
N THR A 142 7.18 29.40 2.83
CA THR A 142 7.98 30.21 3.77
C THR A 142 7.27 31.47 4.27
N ASN A 143 6.30 31.99 3.51
CA ASN A 143 5.52 33.17 3.87
C ASN A 143 4.23 32.79 4.63
N GLY A 144 4.06 31.51 4.98
CA GLY A 144 2.89 31.01 5.70
C GLY A 144 1.66 30.75 4.83
N VAL A 145 1.73 30.98 3.51
CA VAL A 145 0.60 30.78 2.58
C VAL A 145 0.40 29.29 2.31
N LEU A 146 -0.85 28.84 2.38
CA LEU A 146 -1.24 27.47 2.09
C LEU A 146 -1.53 27.28 0.59
N GLY A 147 -0.92 26.26 0.00
CA GLY A 147 -1.26 25.77 -1.34
C GLY A 147 -1.80 24.34 -1.26
N LEU A 148 -3.00 24.12 -1.82
CA LEU A 148 -3.62 22.80 -1.89
C LEU A 148 -2.79 21.85 -2.76
N LEU A 149 -2.50 20.65 -2.24
CA LEU A 149 -1.76 19.61 -2.95
C LEU A 149 -2.67 18.51 -3.55
N GLU A 150 -3.82 18.25 -2.94
CA GLU A 150 -4.76 17.22 -3.42
C GLU A 150 -5.62 17.70 -4.59
N SER A 151 -5.97 16.78 -5.49
CA SER A 151 -7.07 16.98 -6.43
C SER A 151 -8.40 16.70 -5.74
N THR A 152 -9.39 17.58 -5.97
CA THR A 152 -10.78 17.37 -5.52
C THR A 152 -11.65 16.68 -6.58
N ASP A 153 -11.12 16.50 -7.80
CA ASP A 153 -11.75 15.75 -8.88
C ASP A 153 -11.21 14.32 -8.91
N PRO A 154 -12.05 13.29 -8.70
CA PRO A 154 -11.62 11.89 -8.70
C PRO A 154 -11.12 11.38 -10.07
N GLN A 155 -11.32 12.12 -11.16
CA GLN A 155 -10.81 11.76 -12.50
C GLN A 155 -9.43 12.37 -12.81
N THR A 156 -8.92 13.24 -11.93
CA THR A 156 -7.67 13.96 -12.14
C THR A 156 -6.63 13.48 -11.13
N ASP A 157 -5.43 13.15 -11.60
CA ASP A 157 -4.33 12.72 -10.73
C ASP A 157 -3.94 13.83 -9.72
N ASN A 158 -3.42 13.44 -8.56
CA ASN A 158 -2.91 14.39 -7.55
C ASN A 158 -1.56 15.01 -7.95
N GLN A 159 -1.45 15.61 -9.13
CA GLN A 159 -0.17 16.05 -9.69
C GLN A 159 0.64 16.91 -8.71
N LYS A 160 0.03 17.89 -8.02
CA LYS A 160 0.74 18.76 -7.06
C LYS A 160 1.28 17.99 -5.84
N LEU A 161 0.55 16.98 -5.36
CA LEU A 161 1.04 16.12 -4.29
C LEU A 161 2.18 15.24 -4.78
N MET A 162 2.07 14.71 -6.00
CA MET A 162 3.11 13.92 -6.63
C MET A 162 4.38 14.75 -6.82
N ASP A 163 4.27 15.96 -7.38
CA ASP A 163 5.37 16.91 -7.55
C ASP A 163 6.06 17.27 -6.21
N TYR A 164 5.29 17.34 -5.12
CA TYR A 164 5.83 17.55 -3.78
C TYR A 164 6.63 16.33 -3.28
N LEU A 165 6.18 15.12 -3.60
CA LEU A 165 6.78 13.87 -3.12
C LEU A 165 8.00 13.48 -3.95
N ASN A 166 7.89 13.56 -5.27
CA ASN A 166 8.93 13.21 -6.23
C ASN A 166 8.71 14.03 -7.52
N PRO A 167 9.40 15.17 -7.71
CA PRO A 167 9.10 16.14 -8.77
C PRO A 167 9.21 15.59 -10.19
N HIS A 168 10.25 14.81 -10.46
CA HIS A 168 10.51 14.25 -11.79
C HIS A 168 10.86 12.76 -11.73
N LEU A 169 10.95 12.15 -12.91
CA LEU A 169 11.20 10.72 -13.10
C LEU A 169 12.44 10.47 -13.96
N ASP A 170 13.30 11.46 -14.15
CA ASP A 170 14.54 11.37 -14.93
C ASP A 170 15.77 11.07 -14.05
N GLU A 171 15.79 11.55 -12.81
CA GLU A 171 16.83 11.28 -11.82
C GLU A 171 16.31 11.19 -10.39
N VAL A 172 17.16 10.73 -9.46
CA VAL A 172 16.84 10.73 -8.02
C VAL A 172 17.14 12.10 -7.43
N GLU A 173 16.11 12.87 -7.12
CA GLU A 173 16.23 14.26 -6.66
C GLU A 173 16.31 14.40 -5.12
N ASN A 174 16.82 15.54 -4.65
CA ASN A 174 16.87 15.83 -3.22
C ASN A 174 15.48 15.85 -2.56
N GLN A 175 14.46 16.37 -3.25
CA GLN A 175 13.11 16.42 -2.70
C GLN A 175 12.53 15.02 -2.50
N GLU A 176 12.72 14.14 -3.49
CA GLU A 176 12.39 12.71 -3.41
C GLU A 176 13.09 12.05 -2.21
N LEU A 177 14.41 12.26 -2.07
CA LEU A 177 15.19 11.71 -0.96
C LEU A 177 14.68 12.18 0.41
N ILE A 178 14.29 13.45 0.53
CA ILE A 178 13.73 14.01 1.76
C ILE A 178 12.39 13.35 2.11
N CYS A 179 11.46 13.28 1.16
CA CYS A 179 10.15 12.68 1.37
C CYS A 179 10.25 11.18 1.67
N ALA A 180 11.06 10.46 0.90
CA ALA A 180 11.34 9.04 1.11
C ALA A 180 11.98 8.76 2.47
N ALA A 181 13.01 9.52 2.85
CA ALA A 181 13.67 9.35 4.15
C ALA A 181 12.71 9.62 5.32
N ARG A 182 11.85 10.64 5.21
CA ARG A 182 10.81 10.93 6.22
C ARG A 182 9.87 9.74 6.39
N MET A 183 9.30 9.24 5.30
CA MET A 183 8.34 8.12 5.36
C MET A 183 8.98 6.83 5.89
N VAL A 184 10.16 6.45 5.37
CA VAL A 184 10.90 5.25 5.82
C VAL A 184 11.28 5.38 7.30
N HIS A 185 11.82 6.53 7.72
CA HIS A 185 12.20 6.75 9.12
C HIS A 185 10.98 6.76 10.04
N TRP A 186 9.86 7.34 9.61
CA TRP A 186 8.63 7.41 10.42
C TRP A 186 8.02 6.03 10.62
N ALA A 187 7.86 5.26 9.54
CA ALA A 187 7.36 3.89 9.61
C ALA A 187 8.25 2.97 10.45
N THR A 188 9.56 3.21 10.44
CA THR A 188 10.53 2.44 11.23
C THR A 188 10.37 2.71 12.73
N ASN A 189 10.21 3.97 13.11
CA ASN A 189 10.30 4.40 14.51
C ASN A 189 8.96 4.64 15.21
N SER A 190 7.86 4.78 14.47
CA SER A 190 6.53 5.07 15.03
C SER A 190 5.59 3.87 14.88
N ALA A 191 5.21 3.29 16.02
CA ALA A 191 4.17 2.26 16.06
C ALA A 191 2.80 2.82 15.62
N ALA A 192 2.52 4.09 15.94
CA ALA A 192 1.28 4.75 15.53
C ALA A 192 1.19 4.89 14.01
N HIS A 193 2.31 5.22 13.34
CA HIS A 193 2.38 5.24 11.88
C HIS A 193 2.06 3.86 11.28
N ARG A 194 2.68 2.79 11.78
CA ARG A 194 2.40 1.42 11.29
C ARG A 194 0.96 1.01 11.53
N LYS A 195 0.41 1.36 12.69
CA LYS A 195 -1.00 1.12 13.01
C LYS A 195 -1.93 1.82 12.02
N ILE A 196 -1.69 3.09 11.70
CA ILE A 196 -2.47 3.84 10.70
C ILE A 196 -2.38 3.20 9.32
N GLN A 197 -1.22 2.68 8.92
CA GLN A 197 -1.12 1.90 7.68
C GLN A 197 -2.09 0.71 7.72
N VAL A 198 -2.12 -0.08 8.80
CA VAL A 198 -2.99 -1.26 8.90
C VAL A 198 -4.48 -0.88 8.95
N ASP A 199 -4.84 0.09 9.78
CA ASP A 199 -6.22 0.58 9.90
C ASP A 199 -6.74 1.03 8.52
N THR A 200 -5.92 1.77 7.78
CA THR A 200 -6.27 2.28 6.44
C THR A 200 -6.45 1.14 5.43
N ALA A 201 -5.55 0.15 5.39
CA ALA A 201 -5.70 -1.02 4.53
C ALA A 201 -7.04 -1.74 4.78
N ILE A 202 -7.34 -2.00 6.06
CA ILE A 202 -8.51 -2.79 6.43
C ILE A 202 -9.81 -2.05 6.14
N GLU A 203 -9.87 -0.74 6.41
CA GLU A 203 -11.02 0.09 6.05
C GLU A 203 -11.25 0.11 4.53
N LEU A 204 -10.19 0.26 3.74
CA LEU A 204 -10.27 0.25 2.28
C LEU A 204 -10.75 -1.11 1.77
N PHE A 205 -10.19 -2.21 2.25
CA PHE A 205 -10.61 -3.55 1.84
C PHE A 205 -12.06 -3.85 2.21
N LYS A 206 -12.54 -3.39 3.37
CA LYS A 206 -13.95 -3.50 3.75
C LYS A 206 -14.86 -2.72 2.80
N LYS A 207 -14.51 -1.46 2.51
CA LYS A 207 -15.25 -0.61 1.57
C LYS A 207 -15.30 -1.22 0.17
N ASP A 208 -14.15 -1.68 -0.31
CA ASP A 208 -14.00 -2.26 -1.64
C ASP A 208 -14.70 -3.61 -1.76
N MET A 209 -14.62 -4.46 -0.74
CA MET A 209 -15.33 -5.73 -0.72
C MET A 209 -16.84 -5.53 -0.81
N ASN A 210 -17.40 -4.51 -0.15
CA ASN A 210 -18.81 -4.16 -0.29
C ASN A 210 -19.15 -3.83 -1.75
N ARG A 211 -18.38 -2.93 -2.38
CA ARG A 211 -18.54 -2.62 -3.81
C ARG A 211 -18.44 -3.87 -4.69
N TYR A 212 -17.42 -4.71 -4.48
CA TYR A 212 -17.19 -5.92 -5.26
C TYR A 212 -18.28 -6.97 -5.04
N ALA A 213 -18.88 -7.02 -3.85
CA ALA A 213 -19.98 -7.93 -3.58
C ALA A 213 -21.22 -7.59 -4.41
N HIS A 214 -21.48 -6.31 -4.63
CA HIS A 214 -22.51 -5.86 -5.56
C HIS A 214 -22.11 -6.11 -7.03
N GLU A 215 -20.89 -5.73 -7.42
CA GLU A 215 -20.43 -5.82 -8.81
C GLU A 215 -20.35 -7.27 -9.33
N TYR A 216 -19.97 -8.21 -8.45
CA TYR A 216 -19.71 -9.61 -8.82
C TYR A 216 -20.67 -10.62 -8.16
N ASN A 217 -21.75 -10.14 -7.53
CA ASN A 217 -22.74 -10.96 -6.84
C ASN A 217 -22.10 -11.94 -5.81
N LEU A 218 -21.36 -11.39 -4.86
CA LEU A 218 -20.55 -12.19 -3.90
C LEU A 218 -21.28 -12.53 -2.59
N ASN A 219 -22.56 -12.19 -2.47
CA ASN A 219 -23.34 -12.60 -1.30
C ASN A 219 -23.39 -14.14 -1.19
N GLY A 220 -22.99 -14.67 -0.04
CA GLY A 220 -22.87 -16.10 0.21
C GLY A 220 -21.62 -16.76 -0.39
N MET A 221 -20.75 -16.02 -1.09
CA MET A 221 -19.51 -16.58 -1.64
C MET A 221 -18.48 -16.83 -0.53
N PRO A 222 -17.70 -17.94 -0.60
CA PRO A 222 -16.62 -18.21 0.32
C PRO A 222 -15.58 -17.09 0.36
N ASP A 223 -15.04 -16.84 1.54
CA ASP A 223 -13.96 -15.89 1.81
C ASP A 223 -12.75 -16.06 0.87
N LYS A 224 -12.34 -17.29 0.54
CA LYS A 224 -11.22 -17.58 -0.36
C LYS A 224 -11.44 -17.04 -1.78
N ILE A 225 -12.68 -17.06 -2.28
CA ILE A 225 -13.02 -16.50 -3.59
C ILE A 225 -13.00 -14.97 -3.51
N CYS A 226 -13.62 -14.42 -2.46
CA CYS A 226 -13.68 -12.99 -2.22
C CYS A 226 -12.28 -12.36 -2.11
N LEU A 227 -11.36 -13.05 -1.43
CA LEU A 227 -9.96 -12.64 -1.27
C LEU A 227 -9.25 -12.53 -2.62
N ILE A 228 -9.36 -13.54 -3.47
CA ILE A 228 -8.70 -13.53 -4.79
C ILE A 228 -9.24 -12.39 -5.65
N ILE A 229 -10.54 -12.11 -5.58
CA ILE A 229 -11.16 -10.98 -6.29
C ILE A 229 -10.60 -9.65 -5.76
N CYS A 230 -10.55 -9.46 -4.44
CA CYS A 230 -9.96 -8.26 -3.85
C CYS A 230 -8.51 -8.08 -4.31
N ASP A 231 -7.71 -9.15 -4.32
CA ASP A 231 -6.33 -9.11 -4.76
C ASP A 231 -6.18 -8.80 -6.27
N ILE A 232 -7.04 -9.36 -7.12
CA ILE A 232 -7.08 -9.02 -8.56
C ILE A 232 -7.35 -7.53 -8.74
N ARG A 233 -8.30 -6.98 -7.99
CA ARG A 233 -8.73 -5.59 -8.10
C ARG A 233 -7.71 -4.61 -7.52
N HIS A 234 -7.12 -4.94 -6.37
CA HIS A 234 -6.05 -4.17 -5.74
C HIS A 234 -4.88 -3.99 -6.69
N GLN A 235 -4.43 -5.08 -7.32
CA GLN A 235 -3.28 -5.02 -8.22
C GLN A 235 -3.63 -4.60 -9.65
N GLY A 236 -4.88 -4.79 -10.08
CA GLY A 236 -5.34 -4.42 -11.43
C GLY A 236 -5.02 -5.44 -12.54
N ARG A 237 -4.70 -6.71 -12.23
CA ARG A 237 -4.34 -7.72 -13.26
C ARG A 237 -5.47 -8.17 -14.19
N ALA A 238 -6.73 -7.85 -13.89
CA ALA A 238 -7.84 -8.27 -14.75
C ALA A 238 -9.00 -7.28 -14.75
N ARG A 239 -9.69 -7.21 -15.88
CA ARG A 239 -10.92 -6.42 -16.07
C ARG A 239 -12.12 -7.13 -15.45
N SER A 240 -13.15 -6.35 -15.08
CA SER A 240 -14.41 -6.87 -14.49
C SER A 240 -15.05 -8.00 -15.32
N SER A 241 -15.06 -7.88 -16.65
CA SER A 241 -15.62 -8.92 -17.53
C SER A 241 -14.91 -10.27 -17.41
N ALA A 242 -13.59 -10.27 -17.19
CA ALA A 242 -12.82 -11.50 -16.99
C ALA A 242 -13.14 -12.15 -15.64
N ILE A 243 -13.35 -11.34 -14.59
CA ILE A 243 -13.76 -11.82 -13.26
C ILE A 243 -15.15 -12.46 -13.34
N ILE A 244 -16.12 -11.79 -13.97
CA ILE A 244 -17.48 -12.31 -14.17
C ILE A 244 -17.44 -13.64 -14.95
N ASN A 245 -16.67 -13.71 -16.03
CA ASN A 245 -16.51 -14.95 -16.80
C ASN A 245 -15.85 -16.07 -15.99
N ALA A 246 -14.88 -15.74 -15.13
CA ALA A 246 -14.24 -16.70 -14.25
C ALA A 246 -15.23 -17.28 -13.21
N LEU A 247 -16.18 -16.46 -12.74
CA LEU A 247 -17.23 -16.86 -11.80
C LEU A 247 -18.39 -17.65 -12.46
N ASN A 248 -18.58 -17.54 -13.78
CA ASN A 248 -19.63 -18.26 -14.49
C ASN A 248 -19.28 -19.76 -14.67
N THR A 249 -19.54 -20.55 -13.63
CA THR A 249 -19.14 -21.96 -13.52
C THR A 249 -20.27 -22.93 -13.20
N ASN A 250 -21.54 -22.53 -13.36
CA ASN A 250 -22.71 -23.30 -12.91
C ASN A 250 -22.59 -23.72 -11.44
N SER A 251 -22.27 -22.75 -10.57
CA SER A 251 -22.08 -22.93 -9.12
C SER A 251 -20.92 -23.84 -8.70
N ASN A 252 -20.03 -24.24 -9.61
CA ASN A 252 -18.83 -24.98 -9.24
C ASN A 252 -17.75 -24.02 -8.68
N LEU A 253 -17.67 -23.95 -7.35
CA LEU A 253 -16.79 -23.01 -6.64
C LEU A 253 -15.30 -23.32 -6.83
N ASP A 254 -14.91 -24.59 -6.94
CA ASP A 254 -13.51 -24.97 -7.17
C ASP A 254 -13.05 -24.58 -8.58
N ARG A 255 -13.94 -24.69 -9.57
CA ARG A 255 -13.68 -24.19 -10.92
C ARG A 255 -13.54 -22.66 -10.92
N ALA A 256 -14.40 -21.95 -10.19
CA ALA A 256 -14.33 -20.49 -10.10
C ALA A 256 -13.02 -20.05 -9.44
N TYR A 257 -12.67 -20.66 -8.31
CA TYR A 257 -11.42 -20.45 -7.59
C TYR A 257 -10.19 -20.62 -8.49
N ASN A 258 -10.12 -21.72 -9.25
CA ASN A 258 -9.00 -21.98 -10.16
C ASN A 258 -8.95 -20.98 -11.33
N ARG A 259 -10.11 -20.65 -11.93
CA ARG A 259 -10.17 -19.66 -13.02
C ARG A 259 -9.72 -18.28 -12.57
N LEU A 260 -10.14 -17.83 -11.38
CA LEU A 260 -9.76 -16.53 -10.84
C LEU A 260 -8.25 -16.40 -10.64
N PHE A 261 -7.59 -17.43 -10.10
CA PHE A 261 -6.13 -17.41 -9.95
C PHE A 261 -5.37 -17.32 -11.28
N ASN A 262 -5.93 -17.88 -12.36
CA ASN A 262 -5.26 -17.87 -13.66
C ASN A 262 -5.40 -16.52 -14.39
N LEU A 263 -6.25 -15.62 -13.89
CA LEU A 263 -6.38 -14.28 -14.47
C LEU A 263 -5.07 -13.51 -14.28
N GLY A 264 -4.45 -13.12 -15.40
CA GLY A 264 -3.19 -12.37 -15.44
C GLY A 264 -1.92 -13.23 -15.36
N GLU A 265 -2.01 -14.56 -15.44
CA GLU A 265 -0.87 -15.48 -15.27
C GLU A 265 0.32 -15.17 -16.20
N THR A 266 0.05 -14.79 -17.45
CA THR A 266 1.08 -14.45 -18.44
C THR A 266 2.01 -13.32 -17.98
N HIS A 267 1.50 -12.37 -17.20
CA HIS A 267 2.25 -11.18 -16.77
C HIS A 267 2.59 -11.18 -15.28
N TYR A 268 1.86 -11.96 -14.47
CA TYR A 268 1.93 -11.89 -12.99
C TYR A 268 2.12 -13.27 -12.33
N SER A 269 2.76 -14.22 -13.02
CA SER A 269 2.97 -15.60 -12.53
C SER A 269 3.62 -15.68 -11.15
N GLY A 270 4.63 -14.84 -10.86
CA GLY A 270 5.29 -14.79 -9.55
C GLY A 270 4.36 -14.34 -8.42
N ARG A 271 3.52 -13.33 -8.68
CA ARG A 271 2.49 -12.88 -7.73
C ARG A 271 1.47 -13.98 -7.48
N ILE A 272 0.96 -14.61 -8.54
CA ILE A 272 -0.04 -15.68 -8.44
C ILE A 272 0.51 -16.86 -7.64
N ARG A 273 1.77 -17.24 -7.84
CA ARG A 273 2.43 -18.28 -7.03
C ARG A 273 2.45 -17.90 -5.55
N THR A 274 2.84 -16.66 -5.24
CA THR A 274 2.89 -16.15 -3.86
C THR A 274 1.50 -16.15 -3.23
N LEU A 275 0.49 -15.65 -3.94
CA LEU A 275 -0.90 -15.63 -3.49
C LEU A 275 -1.43 -17.04 -3.24
N ARG A 276 -1.20 -17.99 -4.15
CA ARG A 276 -1.60 -19.40 -4.00
C ARG A 276 -1.01 -20.00 -2.73
N THR A 277 0.29 -19.80 -2.50
CA THR A 277 0.97 -20.30 -1.30
C THR A 277 0.39 -19.69 -0.03
N ALA A 278 0.22 -18.36 0.02
CA ALA A 278 -0.31 -17.68 1.19
C ALA A 278 -1.76 -18.08 1.50
N VAL A 279 -2.62 -18.16 0.47
CA VAL A 279 -4.01 -18.63 0.61
C VAL A 279 -4.05 -20.09 1.08
N ALA A 280 -3.23 -20.97 0.51
CA ALA A 280 -3.16 -22.37 0.93
C ALA A 280 -2.74 -22.53 2.40
N GLN A 281 -1.80 -21.71 2.89
CA GLN A 281 -1.40 -21.70 4.30
C GLN A 281 -2.54 -21.28 5.23
N LEU A 282 -3.31 -20.25 4.87
CA LEU A 282 -4.47 -19.81 5.65
C LEU A 282 -5.63 -20.81 5.61
N VAL A 283 -5.78 -21.58 4.53
CA VAL A 283 -6.76 -22.67 4.48
C VAL A 283 -6.32 -23.84 5.35
N ALA A 284 -5.05 -24.24 5.24
CA ALA A 284 -4.50 -25.38 5.99
C ALA A 284 -4.55 -25.16 7.52
N ASN A 285 -4.40 -23.91 7.97
CA ASN A 285 -4.47 -23.58 9.40
C ASN A 285 -5.90 -23.23 9.89
N GLY A 286 -6.93 -23.39 9.04
CA GLY A 286 -8.32 -23.15 9.41
C GLY A 286 -8.71 -21.68 9.56
N THR A 287 -7.90 -20.73 9.08
CA THR A 287 -8.22 -19.30 9.13
C THR A 287 -9.11 -18.86 7.98
N LEU A 288 -8.91 -19.42 6.78
CA LEU A 288 -9.62 -19.10 5.54
C LEU A 288 -10.36 -20.34 5.03
N GLY A 289 -11.45 -20.14 4.27
CA GLY A 289 -12.29 -21.21 3.76
C GLY A 289 -13.43 -21.59 4.71
N ILE A 290 -13.62 -20.84 5.80
CA ILE A 290 -14.56 -21.13 6.88
C ILE A 290 -15.66 -20.07 7.02
N LYS A 291 -15.59 -19.00 6.22
CA LYS A 291 -16.55 -17.91 6.20
C LYS A 291 -17.09 -17.68 4.79
N LYS A 292 -18.25 -17.03 4.73
CA LYS A 292 -18.88 -16.50 3.51
C LYS A 292 -19.17 -15.02 3.67
N TYR A 293 -19.13 -14.29 2.56
CA TYR A 293 -19.48 -12.87 2.59
C TYR A 293 -21.00 -12.71 2.76
N SER A 294 -21.42 -11.75 3.58
CA SER A 294 -22.81 -11.39 3.81
C SER A 294 -23.04 -9.93 3.46
N SER A 295 -23.82 -9.68 2.41
CA SER A 295 -24.22 -8.31 2.03
C SER A 295 -25.15 -7.65 3.06
N ALA A 296 -25.80 -8.43 3.93
CA ALA A 296 -26.64 -7.88 5.00
C ALA A 296 -25.82 -7.21 6.10
N THR A 297 -24.62 -7.73 6.38
CA THR A 297 -23.73 -7.21 7.42
C THR A 297 -22.51 -6.49 6.86
N ASN A 298 -22.33 -6.51 5.53
CA ASN A 298 -21.12 -6.07 4.84
C ASN A 298 -19.83 -6.71 5.41
N ASP A 299 -19.92 -7.97 5.85
CA ASP A 299 -18.83 -8.66 6.54
C ASP A 299 -18.86 -10.19 6.28
N PHE A 300 -17.83 -10.89 6.72
CA PHE A 300 -17.67 -12.33 6.64
C PHE A 300 -18.27 -13.05 7.86
N VAL A 301 -19.32 -13.82 7.61
CA VAL A 301 -20.01 -14.64 8.60
C VAL A 301 -19.58 -16.11 8.48
N PRO A 302 -19.66 -16.91 9.55
CA PRO A 302 -19.45 -18.36 9.46
C PRO A 302 -20.31 -19.00 8.36
N ILE A 303 -19.77 -20.01 7.69
CA ILE A 303 -20.48 -20.78 6.65
C ILE A 303 -21.69 -21.51 7.25
#